data_AF-A0A8T7B938-F1
#
_entry.id   AF-A0A8T7B938-F1
#
_cell.length_a   1.000
_cell.length_b   1.000
_cell.length_c   1.000
_cell.angle_alpha   90.00
_cell.angle_beta   90.00
_cell.angle_gamma   90.00
#
_symmetry.space_group_name_H-M   'P 1'
#
loop_
_entity.id
_entity.type
_entity.pdbx_description
1 polymer ?
#
loop_
_entity_poly.entity_id
_entity_poly.type
_entity_poly.pdbx_seq_one_letter_code
_entity_poly.pdbx_strand_id
1 'polypeptide(L)'
;PSPIPPKEAQRILDRVKEGAERPTPKVLFEPGEVVRVTDGPFNDFNGVVEDVNYEKSKLRVSVQILGRSTPVELEFSQVEKS
;
A
#
# COMPACT_ATOMS: atom_id res chain seq x y z
N PRO A 1 23.52 -14.43 41.15
CA PRO A 1 22.61 -14.24 40.01
C PRO A 1 22.52 -15.53 39.19
N SER A 2 21.39 -16.23 39.29
CA SER A 2 21.21 -17.51 38.61
C SER A 2 20.90 -17.30 37.12
N PRO A 3 21.54 -18.03 36.19
CA PRO A 3 21.30 -17.88 34.75
C PRO A 3 19.87 -18.28 34.38
N ILE A 4 19.24 -17.49 33.51
CA ILE A 4 17.89 -17.77 32.99
C ILE A 4 17.91 -19.13 32.25
N PRO A 5 16.94 -20.04 32.51
CA PRO A 5 16.84 -21.31 31.80
C PRO A 5 16.65 -21.10 30.27
N PRO A 6 17.34 -21.87 29.42
CA PRO A 6 17.40 -21.63 27.97
C PRO A 6 16.04 -21.68 27.24
N LYS A 7 15.02 -22.30 27.85
CA LYS A 7 13.65 -22.36 27.29
C LYS A 7 12.91 -21.02 27.35
N GLU A 8 13.24 -20.13 28.29
CA GLU A 8 12.60 -18.81 28.38
C GLU A 8 13.27 -17.78 27.47
N ALA A 9 14.58 -17.90 27.23
CA ALA A 9 15.29 -17.05 26.26
C ALA A 9 14.77 -17.25 24.83
N GLN A 10 14.41 -18.49 24.46
CA GLN A 10 13.91 -18.81 23.12
C GLN A 10 12.57 -18.13 22.81
N ARG A 11 11.65 -18.06 23.80
CA ARG A 11 10.34 -17.40 23.63
C ARG A 11 10.45 -15.89 23.42
N ILE A 12 11.49 -15.25 23.96
CA ILE A 12 11.75 -13.83 23.72
C ILE A 12 12.36 -13.62 22.33
N LEU A 13 13.26 -14.51 21.88
CA LEU A 13 13.84 -14.45 20.53
C LEU A 13 12.79 -14.67 19.42
N ASP A 14 11.84 -15.57 19.62
CA ASP A 14 10.76 -15.82 18.65
C ASP A 14 9.79 -14.62 18.56
N ARG A 15 9.49 -13.96 19.69
CA ARG A 15 8.62 -12.78 19.71
C ARG A 15 9.26 -11.54 19.08
N VAL A 16 10.60 -11.48 19.00
CA VAL A 16 11.34 -10.42 18.29
C VAL A 16 11.36 -10.68 16.77
N LYS A 17 11.30 -11.94 16.32
CA LYS A 17 11.16 -12.29 14.90
C LYS A 17 9.76 -12.04 14.34
N GLU A 18 8.72 -11.99 15.18
CA GLU A 18 7.39 -11.51 14.76
C GLU A 18 7.25 -9.98 14.79
N GLY A 19 8.21 -9.26 15.39
CA GLY A 19 8.19 -7.79 15.56
C GLY A 19 8.93 -6.99 14.48
N ALA A 20 9.57 -7.67 13.53
CA ALA A 20 10.17 -7.09 12.33
C ALA A 20 9.78 -8.06 11.21
N GLU A 21 8.92 -7.72 10.26
CA GLU A 21 9.12 -6.63 9.34
C GLU A 21 7.75 -6.00 9.03
N ARG A 22 7.74 -4.67 9.07
CA ARG A 22 6.65 -3.75 8.71
C ARG A 22 5.73 -4.37 7.65
N PRO A 23 4.39 -4.21 7.71
CA PRO A 23 3.56 -4.59 6.58
C PRO A 23 4.12 -3.85 5.37
N THR A 24 4.90 -4.55 4.55
CA THR A 24 5.15 -4.12 3.18
C THR A 24 3.75 -3.89 2.65
N PRO A 25 3.42 -2.72 2.10
CA PRO A 25 2.15 -2.60 1.40
C PRO A 25 2.17 -3.73 0.36
N LYS A 26 1.44 -4.81 0.64
CA LYS A 26 1.37 -6.02 -0.20
C LYS A 26 0.73 -5.70 -1.54
N VAL A 27 0.19 -4.50 -1.66
CA VAL A 27 -0.49 -3.96 -2.82
C VAL A 27 0.56 -3.29 -3.70
N LEU A 28 1.20 -4.09 -4.54
CA LEU A 28 1.95 -3.62 -5.70
C LEU A 28 0.92 -3.18 -6.74
N PHE A 29 1.03 -1.98 -7.27
CA PHE A 29 0.15 -1.50 -8.33
C PHE A 29 0.83 -1.63 -9.69
N GLU A 30 0.08 -2.02 -10.70
CA GLU A 30 0.58 -2.17 -12.06
C GLU A 30 -0.21 -1.29 -13.05
N PRO A 31 0.44 -0.73 -14.09
CA PRO A 31 -0.27 -0.07 -15.17
C PRO A 31 -1.34 -0.98 -15.79
N GLY A 32 -2.54 -0.44 -15.98
CA GLY A 32 -3.72 -1.16 -16.45
C GLY A 32 -4.62 -1.70 -15.34
N GLU A 33 -4.20 -1.65 -14.07
CA GLU A 33 -5.07 -2.03 -12.96
C GLU A 33 -6.17 -1.00 -12.70
N VAL A 34 -7.34 -1.51 -12.35
CA VAL A 34 -8.46 -0.67 -11.90
C VAL A 34 -8.32 -0.44 -10.39
N VAL A 35 -8.33 0.82 -10.01
CA VAL A 35 -8.25 1.26 -8.62
C VAL A 35 -9.43 2.17 -8.29
N ARG A 36 -9.87 2.11 -7.05
CA ARG A 36 -10.82 3.05 -6.47
C ARG A 36 -10.06 4.09 -5.67
N VAL A 37 -10.36 5.36 -5.91
CA VAL A 37 -9.83 6.46 -5.11
C VAL A 37 -10.61 6.53 -3.79
N THR A 38 -9.90 6.61 -2.67
CA THR A 38 -10.47 6.60 -1.32
C THR A 38 -10.34 7.93 -0.58
N ASP A 39 -9.65 8.91 -1.18
CA ASP A 39 -9.40 10.21 -0.57
C ASP A 39 -9.41 11.36 -1.60
N GLY A 40 -9.59 12.58 -1.10
CA GLY A 40 -9.57 13.80 -1.90
C GLY A 40 -10.85 14.06 -2.72
N PRO A 41 -10.82 15.02 -3.66
CA PRO A 41 -11.98 15.43 -4.44
C PRO A 41 -12.47 14.37 -5.45
N PHE A 42 -11.70 13.32 -5.62
CA PHE A 42 -11.98 12.19 -6.51
C PHE A 42 -12.33 10.92 -5.74
N ASN A 43 -12.58 11.01 -4.43
CA ASN A 43 -13.05 9.88 -3.63
C ASN A 43 -14.28 9.21 -4.27
N ASP A 44 -14.37 7.89 -4.14
CA ASP A 44 -15.40 7.01 -4.71
C ASP A 44 -15.40 6.88 -6.24
N PHE A 45 -14.51 7.56 -6.96
CA PHE A 45 -14.33 7.31 -8.38
C PHE A 45 -13.39 6.14 -8.65
N ASN A 46 -13.70 5.38 -9.69
CA ASN A 46 -12.79 4.38 -10.24
C ASN A 46 -11.90 5.02 -11.31
N GLY A 47 -10.66 4.55 -11.37
CA GLY A 47 -9.71 4.93 -12.40
C GLY A 47 -8.81 3.76 -12.78
N VAL A 48 -8.08 3.95 -13.87
CA VAL A 48 -7.09 2.98 -14.36
C VAL A 48 -5.71 3.55 -14.11
N VAL A 49 -4.82 2.76 -13.49
CA VAL A 49 -3.42 3.12 -13.30
C VAL A 49 -2.76 3.22 -14.67
N GLU A 50 -2.17 4.36 -15.01
CA GLU A 50 -1.41 4.54 -16.24
C GLU A 50 0.08 4.34 -16.03
N ASP A 51 0.59 4.82 -14.89
CA ASP A 51 2.01 4.77 -14.56
C ASP A 51 2.20 4.73 -13.04
N VAL A 52 3.27 4.08 -12.60
CA VAL A 52 3.59 3.89 -11.19
C VAL A 52 5.01 4.37 -10.92
N ASN A 53 5.13 5.42 -10.12
CA ASN A 53 6.41 5.94 -9.68
C ASN A 53 6.68 5.53 -8.23
N TYR A 54 7.36 4.41 -8.06
CA TYR A 54 7.75 3.88 -6.75
C TYR A 54 8.77 4.76 -6.03
N GLU A 55 9.68 5.42 -6.75
CA GLU A 55 10.69 6.31 -6.15
C GLU A 55 10.04 7.51 -5.46
N LYS A 56 8.98 8.06 -6.07
CA LYS A 56 8.24 9.23 -5.55
C LYS A 56 7.00 8.84 -4.75
N SER A 57 6.68 7.56 -4.67
CA SER A 57 5.45 7.05 -4.07
C SER A 57 4.17 7.64 -4.65
N LYS A 58 4.13 7.79 -5.98
CA LYS A 58 3.02 8.40 -6.72
C LYS A 58 2.50 7.46 -7.82
N LEU A 59 1.20 7.57 -8.09
CA LEU A 59 0.46 6.87 -9.12
C LEU A 59 -0.14 7.89 -10.07
N ARG A 60 0.03 7.67 -11.38
CA ARG A 60 -0.80 8.35 -12.38
C ARG A 60 -2.02 7.49 -12.64
N VAL A 61 -3.19 8.04 -12.38
CA VAL A 61 -4.47 7.34 -12.52
C VAL A 61 -5.37 8.14 -13.47
N SER A 62 -5.89 7.48 -14.49
CA SER A 62 -6.92 8.02 -15.37
C SER A 62 -8.29 7.75 -14.76
N VAL A 63 -8.88 8.78 -14.14
CA VAL A 63 -10.18 8.69 -13.46
C VAL A 63 -11.30 9.05 -14.45
N GLN A 64 -12.35 8.23 -14.48
CA GLN A 64 -13.49 8.45 -15.36
C GLN A 64 -14.53 9.36 -14.66
N ILE A 65 -14.65 10.60 -15.14
CA ILE A 65 -15.57 11.59 -14.57
C ILE A 65 -16.44 12.15 -15.71
N LEU A 66 -17.77 12.02 -15.58
CA LEU A 66 -18.75 12.52 -16.57
C LEU A 66 -18.47 12.05 -18.01
N GLY A 67 -18.01 10.81 -18.17
CA GLY A 67 -17.66 10.24 -19.48
C GLY A 67 -16.34 10.74 -20.07
N ARG A 68 -15.55 11.52 -19.32
CA ARG A 68 -14.21 11.98 -19.73
C ARG A 68 -13.13 11.31 -18.87
N SER A 69 -12.04 10.88 -19.50
CA SER A 69 -10.85 10.43 -18.77
C SER A 69 -10.04 11.64 -18.34
N THR A 70 -9.81 11.77 -17.04
CA THR A 70 -9.00 12.85 -16.46
C THR A 70 -7.80 12.22 -15.74
N PRO A 71 -6.57 12.44 -16.23
CA PRO A 71 -5.37 11.95 -15.56
C PRO A 71 -5.12 12.77 -14.29
N VAL A 72 -4.94 12.10 -13.16
CA VAL A 72 -4.61 12.69 -11.87
C VAL A 72 -3.43 11.94 -11.25
N GLU A 73 -2.69 12.63 -10.38
CA GLU A 73 -1.58 12.05 -9.64
C GLU A 73 -1.99 11.84 -8.18
N LEU A 74 -1.92 10.60 -7.71
CA LEU A 74 -2.39 10.19 -6.38
C LEU A 74 -1.28 9.45 -5.63
N GLU A 75 -1.37 9.38 -4.32
CA GLU A 75 -0.50 8.53 -3.50
C GLU A 75 -1.06 7.12 -3.37
N PHE A 76 -0.17 6.15 -3.09
CA PHE A 76 -0.57 4.76 -2.84
C PHE A 76 -1.59 4.59 -1.71
N SER A 77 -1.62 5.52 -0.75
CA SER A 77 -2.56 5.55 0.36
C SER A 77 -3.95 6.08 0.00
N GLN A 78 -4.06 6.81 -1.11
CA GLN A 78 -5.31 7.45 -1.56
C GLN A 78 -6.10 6.59 -2.54
N VAL A 79 -5.61 5.37 -2.81
CA VAL A 79 -6.25 4.42 -3.71
C VAL A 79 -6.28 3.03 -3.08
N GLU A 80 -7.29 2.28 -3.43
CA GLU A 80 -7.42 0.85 -3.11
C GLU A 80 -7.64 0.07 -4.40
N LYS A 81 -7.15 -1.18 -4.45
CA LYS A 81 -7.49 -2.06 -5.57
C LYS A 81 -8.98 -2.39 -5.51
N SER A 82 -9.65 -2.25 -6.66
CA SER A 82 -11.05 -2.69 -6.83
C SER A 82 -11.15 -4.20 -6.99
#